data_AF-A0A975LDI9-F1
#
_entry.id   AF-A0A975LDI9-F1
#
_cell.length_a   1.000
_cell.length_b   1.000
_cell.length_c   1.000
_cell.angle_alpha   90.00
_cell.angle_beta   90.00
_cell.angle_gamma   90.00
#
_symmetry.space_group_name_H-M   'P 1'
#
loop_
_entity.id
_entity.type
_entity.pdbx_description
1 polymer ?
#
loop_
_entity_poly.entity_id
_entity_poly.type
_entity_poly.pdbx_seq_one_letter_code
_entity_poly.pdbx_strand_id
1 'polypeptide(L)'
;MIFFKDVYIALIPPISFVILNFLSYRYHLVSGIERDDKKELGTLYYPISLVVLVLFTFGYINKPYIGAIGVMIMGYGDGIATIIGYKFGKKKLFKNKTYLGSMTMFIISFLTTFILLWIFNPLHLFIYSFIIAITATIAEGLSCKGLDNLTVPLFTTFIYYLLITI
;
A
#
# COMPACT_ATOMS: atom_id res chain seq x y z
N MET A 1 -0.12 11.93 19.24
CA MET A 1 -0.78 10.68 18.78
C MET A 1 -2.28 10.89 18.91
N ILE A 2 -2.99 11.19 17.82
CA ILE A 2 -4.32 11.87 17.87
C ILE A 2 -5.52 10.90 17.80
N PHE A 3 -5.37 9.67 17.31
CA PHE A 3 -6.54 8.78 17.08
C PHE A 3 -6.47 7.38 17.70
N PHE A 4 -5.30 6.76 17.82
CA PHE A 4 -5.18 5.43 18.45
C PHE A 4 -3.99 5.44 19.42
N LYS A 5 -4.29 5.26 20.71
CA LYS A 5 -3.29 5.08 21.77
C LYS A 5 -2.96 3.62 22.04
N ASP A 6 -3.83 2.72 21.57
CA ASP A 6 -3.75 1.29 21.84
C ASP A 6 -3.76 0.52 20.51
N VAL A 7 -2.78 -0.39 20.38
CA VAL A 7 -2.61 -1.31 19.25
C VAL A 7 -3.87 -2.15 19.05
N TYR A 8 -4.51 -2.58 20.13
CA TYR A 8 -5.71 -3.40 20.06
C TYR A 8 -6.86 -2.65 19.38
N ILE A 9 -7.02 -1.35 19.65
CA ILE A 9 -8.05 -0.53 19.01
C ILE A 9 -7.71 -0.29 17.53
N ALA A 10 -6.43 -0.07 17.20
CA ALA A 10 -5.98 0.11 15.82
C ALA A 10 -6.15 -1.17 14.96
N LEU A 11 -6.20 -2.35 15.59
CA LEU A 11 -6.42 -3.63 14.91
C LEU A 11 -7.89 -3.92 14.59
N ILE A 12 -8.84 -3.29 15.29
CA ILE A 12 -10.27 -3.57 15.09
C ILE A 12 -10.70 -3.34 13.63
N PRO A 13 -10.40 -2.19 12.99
CA PRO A 13 -10.81 -1.98 11.60
C PRO A 13 -10.21 -3.00 10.61
N PRO A 14 -8.89 -3.22 10.53
CA PRO A 14 -8.34 -4.13 9.52
C PRO A 14 -8.75 -5.60 9.77
N ILE A 15 -8.85 -6.06 11.03
CA ILE A 15 -9.35 -7.42 11.32
C ILE A 15 -10.80 -7.58 10.89
N SER A 16 -11.65 -6.59 11.16
CA SER A 16 -13.04 -6.62 10.74
C SER A 16 -13.16 -6.70 9.22
N PHE A 17 -12.34 -5.92 8.49
CA PHE A 17 -12.28 -5.97 7.03
C PHE A 17 -11.76 -7.31 6.50
N VAL A 18 -10.76 -7.93 7.14
CA VAL A 18 -10.31 -9.29 6.78
C VAL A 18 -11.47 -10.28 6.90
N ILE A 19 -12.19 -10.27 8.03
CA ILE A 19 -13.31 -11.19 8.28
C ILE A 19 -14.43 -10.96 7.26
N LEU A 20 -14.85 -9.70 7.05
CA LEU A 20 -15.91 -9.38 6.11
C LEU A 20 -15.55 -9.76 4.68
N ASN A 21 -14.34 -9.44 4.22
CA ASN A 21 -13.90 -9.79 2.86
C ASN A 21 -13.74 -11.31 2.72
N PHE A 22 -13.29 -12.02 3.76
CA PHE A 22 -13.18 -13.47 3.74
C PHE A 22 -14.55 -14.15 3.68
N LEU A 23 -15.51 -13.67 4.47
CA LEU A 23 -16.89 -14.16 4.42
C LEU A 23 -17.53 -13.84 3.05
N SER A 24 -17.29 -12.65 2.51
CA SER A 24 -17.76 -12.29 1.17
C SER A 24 -17.17 -13.21 0.09
N TYR A 25 -15.88 -13.54 0.19
CA TYR A 25 -15.20 -14.48 -0.71
C TYR A 25 -15.75 -15.91 -0.57
N ARG A 26 -16.01 -16.37 0.66
CA ARG A 26 -16.48 -17.75 0.94
C ARG A 26 -17.96 -17.97 0.62
N TYR A 27 -18.80 -16.98 0.88
CA TYR A 27 -20.26 -17.10 0.84
C TYR A 27 -20.91 -16.28 -0.28
N HIS A 28 -20.12 -15.59 -1.12
CA HIS A 28 -20.61 -14.79 -2.26
C HIS A 28 -21.73 -13.79 -1.89
N LEU A 29 -21.61 -13.17 -0.71
CA LEU A 29 -22.66 -12.33 -0.10
C LEU A 29 -22.97 -11.04 -0.89
N VAL A 30 -22.04 -10.58 -1.74
CA VAL A 30 -22.19 -9.37 -2.55
C VAL A 30 -22.16 -9.75 -4.03
N SER A 31 -23.34 -10.05 -4.58
CA SER A 31 -23.54 -10.48 -5.97
C SER A 31 -23.33 -9.36 -7.03
N GLY A 32 -23.12 -8.11 -6.60
CA GLY A 32 -23.05 -6.92 -7.45
C GLY A 32 -21.66 -6.44 -7.87
N ILE A 33 -20.58 -7.10 -7.45
CA ILE A 33 -19.20 -6.77 -7.87
C ILE A 33 -18.83 -7.74 -9.00
N GLU A 34 -18.44 -7.19 -10.16
CA GLU A 34 -17.99 -7.98 -11.32
C GLU A 34 -17.00 -9.06 -10.90
N ARG A 35 -17.35 -10.31 -11.25
CA ARG A 35 -16.62 -11.54 -10.96
C ARG A 35 -15.28 -11.56 -11.68
N ASP A 36 -14.27 -10.98 -11.07
CA ASP A 36 -12.87 -11.14 -11.46
C ASP A 36 -12.14 -11.68 -10.22
N ASP A 37 -11.83 -12.98 -10.20
CA ASP A 37 -11.18 -13.68 -9.06
C ASP A 37 -9.93 -12.91 -8.54
N LYS A 38 -9.30 -12.13 -9.42
CA LYS A 38 -8.14 -11.28 -9.08
C LYS A 38 -8.52 -10.08 -8.21
N LYS A 39 -9.66 -9.43 -8.48
CA LYS A 39 -10.17 -8.31 -7.66
C LYS A 39 -10.57 -8.83 -6.27
N GLU A 40 -11.14 -10.02 -6.19
CA GLU A 40 -11.55 -10.64 -4.91
C GLU A 40 -10.36 -10.99 -4.01
N LEU A 41 -9.24 -11.46 -4.58
CA LEU A 41 -8.03 -11.73 -3.79
C LEU A 41 -7.34 -10.43 -3.30
N GLY A 42 -7.31 -9.39 -4.14
CA GLY A 42 -6.75 -8.09 -3.76
C GLY A 42 -7.45 -7.45 -2.55
N THR A 43 -8.78 -7.57 -2.47
CA THR A 43 -9.55 -7.02 -1.33
C THR A 43 -9.28 -7.78 -0.03
N LEU A 44 -8.79 -9.03 -0.08
CA LEU A 44 -8.32 -9.76 1.09
C LEU A 44 -6.89 -9.37 1.47
N TYR A 45 -6.01 -9.23 0.49
CA TYR A 45 -4.59 -8.94 0.72
C TYR A 45 -4.33 -7.59 1.37
N TYR A 46 -5.12 -6.57 1.02
CA TYR A 46 -4.91 -5.23 1.58
C TYR A 46 -5.21 -5.15 3.10
N PRO A 47 -6.37 -5.59 3.62
CA PRO A 47 -6.60 -5.65 5.06
C PRO A 47 -5.58 -6.51 5.81
N ILE A 48 -5.11 -7.61 5.21
CA ILE A 48 -4.04 -8.43 5.80
C ILE A 48 -2.75 -7.62 5.94
N SER A 49 -2.36 -6.86 4.92
CA SER A 49 -1.19 -5.99 4.98
C SER A 49 -1.32 -4.93 6.07
N LEU A 50 -2.53 -4.34 6.23
CA LEU A 50 -2.82 -3.40 7.31
C LEU A 50 -2.68 -4.03 8.70
N VAL A 51 -3.15 -5.26 8.92
CA VAL A 51 -2.95 -5.95 10.22
C VAL A 51 -1.46 -6.07 10.54
N VAL A 52 -0.65 -6.53 9.58
CA VAL A 52 0.80 -6.66 9.75
C VAL A 52 1.44 -5.30 10.03
N LEU A 53 1.08 -4.26 9.27
CA LEU A 53 1.59 -2.91 9.48
C LEU A 53 1.21 -2.33 10.84
N VAL A 54 -0.01 -2.56 11.33
CA VAL A 54 -0.44 -2.09 12.65
C VAL A 54 0.37 -2.78 13.76
N LEU A 55 0.48 -4.11 13.72
CA LEU A 55 1.28 -4.86 14.69
C LEU A 55 2.74 -4.39 14.71
N PHE A 56 3.32 -4.16 13.53
CA PHE A 56 4.71 -3.74 13.41
C PHE A 56 4.92 -2.28 13.86
N THR A 57 4.09 -1.35 13.39
CA THR A 57 4.36 0.09 13.53
C THR A 57 3.73 0.71 14.76
N PHE A 58 2.54 0.27 15.18
CA PHE A 58 1.94 0.67 16.45
C PHE A 58 2.44 -0.20 17.60
N GLY A 59 2.62 -1.51 17.38
CA GLY A 59 3.06 -2.45 18.42
C GLY A 59 4.57 -2.43 18.65
N TYR A 60 5.31 -3.00 17.70
CA TYR A 60 6.76 -3.22 17.89
C TYR A 60 7.57 -1.91 17.90
N ILE A 61 7.38 -1.04 16.91
CA ILE A 61 8.20 0.18 16.77
C ILE A 61 7.64 1.36 17.57
N ASN A 62 6.33 1.37 17.84
CA ASN A 62 5.61 2.50 18.46
C ASN A 62 5.82 3.84 17.70
N LYS A 63 5.93 3.77 16.37
CA LYS A 63 6.06 4.91 15.44
C LYS A 63 5.10 4.71 14.26
N PRO A 64 3.80 5.03 14.42
CA PRO A 64 2.78 4.70 13.41
C PRO A 64 2.96 5.43 12.07
N TYR A 65 3.66 6.57 12.05
CA TYR A 65 3.91 7.32 10.82
C TYR A 65 4.76 6.53 9.80
N ILE A 66 5.57 5.57 10.26
CA ILE A 66 6.34 4.66 9.38
C ILE A 66 5.39 3.78 8.56
N GLY A 67 4.33 3.27 9.19
CA GLY A 67 3.28 2.48 8.53
C GLY A 67 2.42 3.33 7.60
N ALA A 68 2.16 4.59 7.99
CA ALA A 68 1.39 5.53 7.18
C ALA A 68 1.97 5.73 5.77
N ILE A 69 3.30 5.66 5.60
CA ILE A 69 3.93 5.74 4.28
C ILE A 69 3.42 4.63 3.35
N GLY A 70 3.51 3.38 3.78
CA GLY A 70 3.06 2.24 2.97
C GLY A 70 1.56 2.28 2.69
N VAL A 71 0.75 2.62 3.69
CA VAL A 71 -0.71 2.76 3.54
C VAL A 71 -1.07 3.86 2.53
N MET A 72 -0.41 5.02 2.61
CA MET A 72 -0.70 6.15 1.74
C MET A 72 -0.20 5.92 0.31
N ILE A 73 0.94 5.26 0.13
CA ILE A 73 1.42 4.83 -1.19
C ILE A 73 0.42 3.83 -1.82
N MET A 74 -0.07 2.87 -1.05
CA MET A 74 -1.06 1.92 -1.55
C MET A 74 -2.38 2.62 -1.93
N GLY A 75 -2.85 3.54 -1.08
CA GLY A 75 -4.11 4.26 -1.34
C GLY A 75 -4.03 5.23 -2.52
N TYR A 76 -3.00 6.09 -2.57
CA TYR A 76 -2.88 7.12 -3.60
C TYR A 76 -2.06 6.66 -4.80
N GLY A 77 -0.90 6.05 -4.57
CA GLY A 77 0.01 5.60 -5.61
C GLY A 77 -0.64 4.55 -6.50
N ASP A 78 -0.96 3.38 -5.94
CA ASP A 78 -1.52 2.26 -6.71
C ASP A 78 -2.91 2.60 -7.29
N GLY A 79 -3.75 3.27 -6.50
CA GLY A 79 -5.08 3.72 -6.94
C GLY A 79 -5.03 4.63 -8.17
N ILE A 80 -4.22 5.70 -8.13
CA ILE A 80 -4.11 6.65 -9.25
C ILE A 80 -3.34 6.01 -10.44
N ALA A 81 -2.29 5.23 -10.17
CA ALA A 81 -1.54 4.50 -11.18
C ALA A 81 -2.42 3.53 -11.97
N THR A 82 -3.31 2.82 -11.29
CA THR A 82 -4.28 1.91 -11.92
C THR A 82 -5.25 2.66 -12.82
N ILE A 83 -5.83 3.78 -12.35
CA ILE A 83 -6.77 4.59 -13.13
C ILE A 83 -6.10 5.15 -14.40
N ILE A 84 -4.93 5.78 -14.23
CA ILE A 84 -4.19 6.39 -15.35
C ILE A 84 -3.68 5.31 -16.31
N GLY A 85 -3.15 4.21 -15.78
CA GLY A 85 -2.66 3.07 -16.56
C GLY A 85 -3.76 2.40 -17.37
N TYR A 86 -4.96 2.24 -16.81
CA TYR A 86 -6.12 1.67 -17.51
C TYR A 86 -6.66 2.62 -18.59
N LYS A 87 -6.81 3.91 -18.28
CA LYS A 87 -7.44 4.88 -19.19
C LYS A 87 -6.53 5.34 -20.32
N PHE A 88 -5.24 5.50 -20.06
CA PHE A 88 -4.30 6.15 -20.99
C PHE A 88 -3.07 5.29 -21.32
N GLY A 89 -2.83 4.20 -20.59
CA GLY A 89 -1.67 3.34 -20.79
C GLY A 89 -1.79 2.45 -22.04
N LYS A 90 -1.17 2.88 -23.15
CA LYS A 90 -1.18 2.12 -24.41
C LYS A 90 -0.08 1.07 -24.50
N LYS A 91 1.11 1.37 -23.97
CA LYS A 91 2.29 0.48 -24.02
C LYS A 91 2.41 -0.31 -22.72
N LYS A 92 2.42 -1.64 -22.82
CA LYS A 92 2.66 -2.55 -21.69
C LYS A 92 4.15 -2.55 -21.35
N LEU A 93 4.46 -2.50 -20.06
CA LEU A 93 5.83 -2.60 -19.53
C LEU A 93 6.11 -4.05 -19.15
N PHE A 94 5.33 -4.59 -18.21
CA PHE A 94 5.49 -5.95 -17.72
C PHE A 94 4.13 -6.53 -17.30
N LYS A 95 3.83 -7.76 -17.74
CA LYS A 95 2.53 -8.42 -17.53
C LYS A 95 1.36 -7.51 -17.98
N ASN A 96 0.53 -7.07 -17.04
CA ASN A 96 -0.62 -6.20 -17.28
C ASN A 96 -0.37 -4.74 -16.90
N LYS A 97 0.84 -4.41 -16.42
CA LYS A 97 1.20 -3.04 -16.04
C LYS A 97 1.71 -2.26 -17.25
N THR A 98 1.38 -0.97 -17.30
CA THR A 98 1.72 -0.08 -18.43
C THR A 98 2.85 0.86 -18.04
N TYR A 99 3.64 1.31 -19.02
CA TYR A 99 4.70 2.30 -18.76
C TYR A 99 4.17 3.55 -18.07
N LEU A 100 3.00 4.02 -18.52
CA LEU A 100 2.37 5.20 -17.96
C LEU A 100 1.89 4.96 -16.52
N GLY A 101 1.27 3.80 -16.26
CA GLY A 101 0.85 3.41 -14.91
C GLY A 101 2.03 3.34 -13.93
N SER A 102 3.13 2.68 -14.31
CA SER A 102 4.31 2.60 -13.44
C SER A 102 5.00 3.96 -13.24
N MET A 103 5.00 4.84 -14.25
CA MET A 103 5.52 6.20 -14.08
C MET A 103 4.62 7.04 -13.15
N THR A 104 3.30 6.88 -13.23
CA THR A 104 2.36 7.46 -12.28
C THR A 104 2.61 6.92 -10.87
N MET A 105 2.79 5.60 -10.72
CA MET A 105 3.08 4.97 -9.43
C MET A 105 4.32 5.60 -8.79
N PHE A 106 5.40 5.76 -9.56
CA PHE A 106 6.61 6.41 -9.10
C PHE A 106 6.37 7.85 -8.63
N ILE A 107 5.75 8.69 -9.48
CA ILE A 107 5.55 10.12 -9.19
C ILE A 107 4.67 10.31 -7.96
N ILE A 108 3.53 9.62 -7.90
CA ILE A 108 2.59 9.76 -6.78
C ILE A 108 3.21 9.21 -5.49
N SER A 109 3.87 8.05 -5.54
CA SER A 109 4.56 7.50 -4.36
C SER A 109 5.65 8.44 -3.84
N PHE A 110 6.40 9.08 -4.74
CA PHE A 110 7.39 10.09 -4.38
C PHE A 110 6.74 11.27 -3.67
N LEU A 111 5.69 11.87 -4.26
CA LEU A 111 5.01 13.03 -3.69
C LEU A 111 4.37 12.72 -2.34
N THR A 112 3.66 11.59 -2.24
CA THR A 112 3.03 11.15 -0.99
C THR A 112 4.06 10.92 0.11
N THR A 113 5.16 10.23 -0.19
CA THR A 113 6.24 10.01 0.77
C THR A 113 6.89 11.33 1.18
N PHE A 114 7.18 12.19 0.20
CA PHE A 114 7.78 13.51 0.44
C PHE A 114 6.93 14.35 1.38
N ILE A 115 5.62 14.44 1.15
CA ILE A 115 4.72 15.21 2.01
C ILE A 115 4.69 14.63 3.43
N LEU A 116 4.60 13.30 3.58
CA LEU A 116 4.58 12.67 4.90
C LEU A 116 5.90 12.88 5.65
N LEU A 117 7.03 12.68 4.99
CA LEU A 117 8.33 12.87 5.60
C LEU A 117 8.56 14.34 5.97
N TRP A 118 8.14 15.28 5.14
CA TRP A 118 8.22 16.70 5.47
C TRP A 118 7.48 17.05 6.77
N ILE A 119 6.35 16.39 7.04
CA ILE A 119 5.55 16.59 8.25
C ILE A 119 6.15 15.87 9.47
N PHE A 120 6.60 14.62 9.33
CA PHE A 120 6.94 13.76 10.47
C PHE A 120 8.43 13.58 10.72
N ASN A 121 9.26 13.56 9.68
CA ASN A 121 10.70 13.36 9.77
C ASN A 121 11.41 13.87 8.49
N PRO A 122 11.79 15.16 8.43
CA PRO A 122 12.33 15.78 7.21
C PRO A 122 13.80 15.42 6.91
N LEU A 123 14.39 14.48 7.66
CA LEU A 123 15.75 14.03 7.43
C LEU A 123 15.86 13.29 6.09
N HIS A 124 16.85 13.65 5.28
CA HIS A 124 17.12 13.02 3.98
C HIS A 124 15.88 12.92 3.07
N LEU A 125 15.01 13.93 3.16
CA LEU A 125 13.67 13.97 2.56
C LEU A 125 13.63 13.50 1.10
N PHE A 126 14.47 14.09 0.25
CA PHE A 126 14.50 13.77 -1.18
C PHE A 126 14.98 12.35 -1.46
N ILE A 127 16.09 11.93 -0.83
CA ILE A 127 16.69 10.63 -1.12
C ILE A 127 15.83 9.48 -0.58
N TYR A 128 15.25 9.63 0.61
CA TYR A 128 14.32 8.63 1.15
C TYR A 128 13.05 8.54 0.30
N SER A 129 12.43 9.68 -0.06
CA SER A 129 11.24 9.68 -0.92
C SER A 129 11.52 9.02 -2.27
N PHE A 130 12.71 9.26 -2.84
CA PHE A 130 13.14 8.65 -4.10
C PHE A 130 13.30 7.13 -3.99
N ILE A 131 14.02 6.65 -2.97
CA ILE A 131 14.23 5.20 -2.75
C ILE A 131 12.90 4.49 -2.51
N ILE A 132 12.01 5.10 -1.71
CA ILE A 132 10.69 4.54 -1.44
C ILE A 132 9.81 4.51 -2.69
N ALA A 133 9.84 5.56 -3.52
CA ALA A 133 9.11 5.57 -4.80
C ALA A 133 9.60 4.49 -5.77
N ILE A 134 10.92 4.25 -5.85
CA ILE A 134 11.48 3.14 -6.63
C ILE A 134 10.98 1.81 -6.08
N THR A 135 11.08 1.63 -4.75
CA THR A 135 10.64 0.40 -4.07
C THR A 135 9.16 0.11 -4.36
N ALA A 136 8.30 1.12 -4.24
CA ALA A 136 6.88 1.02 -4.54
C ALA A 136 6.63 0.59 -5.98
N THR A 137 7.31 1.23 -6.93
CA THR A 137 7.17 0.96 -8.37
C THR A 137 7.66 -0.45 -8.74
N ILE A 138 8.76 -0.91 -8.14
CA ILE A 138 9.26 -2.28 -8.35
C ILE A 138 8.29 -3.30 -7.74
N ALA A 139 7.83 -3.07 -6.51
CA ALA A 139 6.87 -3.95 -5.84
C ALA A 139 5.55 -4.06 -6.65
N GLU A 140 5.04 -2.94 -7.15
CA GLU A 140 3.86 -2.87 -8.01
C GLU A 140 4.07 -3.62 -9.34
N GLY A 141 5.19 -3.36 -10.02
CA GLY A 141 5.50 -3.95 -11.32
C GLY A 141 5.71 -5.46 -11.26
N LEU A 142 6.33 -5.98 -10.20
CA LEU A 142 6.59 -7.41 -10.05
C LEU A 142 5.37 -8.20 -9.58
N SER A 143 4.40 -7.54 -8.94
CA SER A 143 3.24 -8.18 -8.34
C SER A 143 2.25 -8.75 -9.36
N CYS A 144 1.50 -9.75 -8.93
CA CYS A 144 0.52 -10.49 -9.74
C CYS A 144 -0.76 -10.74 -8.94
N LYS A 145 -1.91 -10.78 -9.62
CA LYS A 145 -3.19 -11.26 -9.04
C LYS A 145 -3.56 -10.58 -7.71
N GLY A 146 -3.35 -9.27 -7.61
CA GLY A 146 -3.68 -8.48 -6.41
C GLY A 146 -2.61 -8.53 -5.30
N LEU A 147 -1.49 -9.24 -5.49
CA LEU A 147 -0.40 -9.29 -4.49
C LEU A 147 0.24 -7.92 -4.22
N ASP A 148 0.09 -6.95 -5.13
CA ASP A 148 0.49 -5.55 -4.94
C ASP A 148 -0.11 -4.96 -3.67
N ASN A 149 -1.37 -5.32 -3.36
CA ASN A 149 -2.07 -4.92 -2.15
C ASN A 149 -1.41 -5.42 -0.84
N LEU A 150 -0.55 -6.44 -0.94
CA LEU A 150 0.27 -6.94 0.15
C LEU A 150 1.70 -6.39 0.07
N THR A 151 2.34 -6.52 -1.08
CA THR A 151 3.77 -6.26 -1.26
C THR A 151 4.12 -4.78 -1.20
N VAL A 152 3.34 -3.91 -1.86
CA VAL A 152 3.61 -2.46 -1.92
C VAL A 152 3.63 -1.83 -0.53
N PRO A 153 2.57 -1.93 0.30
CA PRO A 153 2.57 -1.31 1.62
C PRO A 153 3.62 -1.92 2.56
N LEU A 154 3.84 -3.25 2.51
CA LEU A 154 4.81 -3.91 3.39
C LEU A 154 6.26 -3.56 3.03
N PHE A 155 6.63 -3.64 1.75
CA PHE A 155 8.01 -3.36 1.34
C PHE A 155 8.37 -1.88 1.51
N THR A 156 7.47 -0.97 1.15
CA THR A 156 7.75 0.47 1.30
C THR A 156 7.91 0.87 2.77
N THR A 157 7.05 0.39 3.68
CA THR A 157 7.22 0.60 5.12
C THR A 157 8.53 -0.04 5.62
N PHE A 158 8.83 -1.27 5.22
CA PHE A 158 10.02 -1.98 5.68
C PHE A 158 11.31 -1.31 5.23
N ILE A 159 11.43 -0.92 3.96
CA ILE A 159 12.59 -0.19 3.45
C ILE A 159 12.72 1.15 4.16
N TYR A 160 11.63 1.88 4.39
CA TYR A 160 11.72 3.15 5.13
C TYR A 160 12.22 2.93 6.56
N TYR A 161 11.73 1.89 7.25
CA TYR A 161 12.21 1.51 8.57
C TYR A 161 13.73 1.23 8.59
N LEU A 162 14.24 0.50 7.58
CA LEU A 162 15.68 0.26 7.46
C LEU A 162 16.47 1.56 7.25
N LEU A 163 16.00 2.43 6.36
CA LEU A 163 16.67 3.70 6.03
C LEU A 163 16.86 4.62 7.23
N ILE A 164 15.97 4.57 8.22
CA ILE A 164 16.03 5.41 9.43
C ILE A 164 16.70 4.72 10.63
N THR A 165 17.06 3.44 10.50
CA THR A 165 17.66 2.65 11.58
C THR A 165 19.15 2.36 11.34
N ILE A 166 19.62 2.52 10.11
CA ILE A 166 21.04 2.46 9.71
C ILE A 166 21.64 3.87 9.81
#